data_AF-A0AA52FGZ6-F1
#
_entry.id   AF-A0AA52FGZ6-F1
#
_cell.length_a   1.000
_cell.length_b   1.000
_cell.length_c   1.000
_cell.angle_alpha   90.00
_cell.angle_beta   90.00
_cell.angle_gamma   90.00
#
_symmetry.space_group_name_H-M   'P 1'
#
loop_
_entity.id
_entity.type
_entity.pdbx_description
1 polymer ?
#
loop_
_entity_poly.entity_id
_entity_poly.type
_entity_poly.pdbx_seq_one_letter_code
_entity_poly.pdbx_strand_id
1 'polypeptide(L)'
;MKAANLGVLFLIELGALAAVGYWGFTRDVATPLAWLLGLGAPAVLIVLWALFGSQKATYKTHGAVRVGFELLWFGAGAAALSLAGADGWAIGFAVVCVVSKTLAVLWHQ
;
A
#
# COMPACT_ATOMS: atom_id res chain seq x y z
N MET A 1 0.99 -23.32 0.38
CA MET A 1 1.90 -22.26 0.88
C MET A 1 1.99 -21.08 -0.09
N LYS A 2 2.47 -21.25 -1.33
CA LYS A 2 2.58 -20.16 -2.32
C LYS A 2 1.29 -19.37 -2.56
N ALA A 3 0.17 -20.07 -2.79
CA ALA A 3 -1.13 -19.43 -3.00
C ALA A 3 -1.60 -18.61 -1.78
N ALA A 4 -1.33 -19.07 -0.56
CA ALA A 4 -1.65 -18.33 0.65
C ALA A 4 -0.86 -17.02 0.73
N ASN A 5 0.45 -17.04 0.43
CA ASN A 5 1.26 -15.84 0.41
C ASN A 5 0.85 -14.85 -0.70
N LEU A 6 0.42 -15.34 -1.87
CA LEU A 6 -0.17 -14.48 -2.90
C LEU A 6 -1.47 -13.80 -2.40
N GLY A 7 -2.31 -14.55 -1.68
CA GLY A 7 -3.47 -13.97 -1.00
C GLY A 7 -3.08 -12.90 0.00
N VAL A 8 -2.07 -13.14 0.83
CA VAL A 8 -1.57 -12.13 1.79
C VAL A 8 -1.01 -10.91 1.07
N LEU A 9 -0.20 -11.09 0.02
CA LEU A 9 0.32 -9.99 -0.81
C LEU A 9 -0.80 -9.12 -1.37
N PHE A 10 -1.86 -9.74 -1.88
CA PHE A 10 -3.03 -9.00 -2.36
C PHE A 10 -3.74 -8.25 -1.22
N LEU A 11 -3.90 -8.88 -0.06
CA LEU A 11 -4.54 -8.25 1.11
C LEU A 11 -3.73 -7.05 1.63
N ILE A 12 -2.40 -7.12 1.65
CA ILE A 12 -1.58 -5.97 2.05
C ILE A 12 -1.60 -4.85 0.99
N GLU A 13 -1.73 -5.19 -0.30
CA GLU A 13 -1.92 -4.17 -1.35
C GLU A 13 -3.24 -3.41 -1.14
N LEU A 14 -4.33 -4.12 -0.86
CA LEU A 14 -5.62 -3.51 -0.49
C LEU A 14 -5.54 -2.77 0.85
N GLY A 15 -4.80 -3.32 1.81
CA GLY A 15 -4.57 -2.72 3.12
C GLY A 15 -3.89 -1.35 3.02
N ALA A 16 -2.95 -1.17 2.09
CA ALA A 16 -2.34 0.14 1.85
C ALA A 16 -3.35 1.19 1.38
N LEU A 17 -4.29 0.82 0.50
CA LEU A 17 -5.36 1.72 0.04
C LEU A 17 -6.30 2.07 1.20
N ALA A 18 -6.71 1.08 1.99
CA ALA A 18 -7.56 1.28 3.16
C ALA A 18 -6.89 2.18 4.20
N ALA A 19 -5.61 1.96 4.49
CA ALA A 19 -4.80 2.76 5.40
C ALA A 19 -4.77 4.24 5.00
N VAL A 20 -4.52 4.51 3.72
CA VAL A 20 -4.41 5.87 3.19
C VAL A 20 -5.77 6.58 3.17
N GLY A 21 -6.84 5.86 2.85
CA GLY A 21 -8.21 6.38 2.98
C GLY A 21 -8.57 6.68 4.44
N TYR A 22 -8.28 5.75 5.35
CA TYR A 22 -8.49 5.90 6.79
C TYR A 22 -7.75 7.12 7.35
N TRP A 23 -6.49 7.30 6.96
CA TRP A 23 -5.71 8.49 7.30
C TRP A 23 -6.41 9.77 6.83
N GLY A 24 -6.87 9.83 5.58
CA GLY A 24 -7.52 11.02 5.04
C GLY A 24 -8.81 11.41 5.79
N PHE A 25 -9.59 10.42 6.26
CA PHE A 25 -10.81 10.64 7.03
C PHE A 25 -10.60 10.89 8.53
N THR A 26 -9.44 10.53 9.08
CA THR A 26 -9.09 10.77 10.51
C THR A 26 -8.45 12.15 10.73
N ARG A 27 -8.22 12.92 9.66
CA ARG A 27 -7.70 14.29 9.79
C ARG A 27 -8.73 15.24 10.39
N ASP A 28 -8.31 15.98 11.40
CA ASP A 28 -9.08 17.08 11.98
C ASP A 28 -9.02 18.31 11.06
N VAL A 29 -9.87 18.31 10.02
CA VAL A 29 -9.99 19.34 9.00
C VAL A 29 -11.44 19.52 8.59
N ALA A 30 -11.75 20.61 7.88
CA ALA A 30 -13.10 20.84 7.35
C ALA A 30 -13.58 19.66 6.49
N THR A 31 -14.87 19.32 6.61
CA THR A 31 -15.46 18.12 5.97
C THR A 31 -15.08 17.98 4.49
N PRO A 32 -15.23 19.00 3.61
CA PRO A 32 -14.86 18.84 2.20
C PRO A 32 -13.40 18.44 1.99
N LEU A 33 -12.49 18.91 2.84
CA LEU A 33 -11.08 18.58 2.78
C LEU A 33 -10.81 17.15 3.27
N ALA A 34 -11.53 16.67 4.29
CA ALA A 34 -11.46 15.28 4.73
C ALA A 34 -11.89 14.31 3.61
N TRP A 35 -12.97 14.63 2.88
CA TRP A 35 -13.39 13.87 1.70
C TRP A 35 -12.34 13.90 0.58
N LEU A 36 -11.76 15.07 0.31
CA LEU A 36 -10.70 15.21 -0.68
C LEU A 36 -9.48 14.34 -0.32
N LEU A 37 -9.07 14.32 0.95
CA LEU A 37 -7.93 13.50 1.40
C LEU A 37 -8.29 12.01 1.41
N GLY A 38 -9.42 11.65 2.02
CA GLY A 38 -9.88 10.27 2.20
C GLY A 38 -10.19 9.54 0.90
N LEU A 39 -10.60 10.26 -0.16
CA LEU A 39 -10.82 9.68 -1.49
C LEU A 39 -9.69 9.98 -2.47
N GLY A 40 -9.14 11.19 -2.44
CA GLY A 40 -8.09 11.63 -3.35
C GLY A 40 -6.78 10.86 -3.14
N ALA A 41 -6.39 10.59 -1.89
CA ALA A 41 -5.15 9.86 -1.63
C ALA A 41 -5.22 8.39 -2.11
N PRO A 42 -6.29 7.61 -1.85
CA PRO A 42 -6.49 6.31 -2.50
C PRO A 42 -6.57 6.39 -4.02
N ALA A 43 -7.24 7.41 -4.58
CA ALA A 43 -7.33 7.58 -6.03
C ALA A 43 -5.95 7.78 -6.68
N VAL A 44 -5.08 8.59 -6.06
CA VAL A 44 -3.69 8.78 -6.52
C VAL A 44 -2.93 7.46 -6.49
N LEU A 45 -3.05 6.68 -5.42
CA LEU A 45 -2.44 5.34 -5.35
C LEU A 45 -2.97 4.42 -6.45
N ILE A 46 -4.28 4.35 -6.66
CA ILE A 46 -4.87 3.53 -7.72
C ILE A 46 -4.29 3.90 -9.09
N VAL A 47 -4.14 5.20 -9.39
CA VAL A 47 -3.52 5.67 -10.63
C VAL A 47 -2.06 5.25 -10.72
N LEU A 48 -1.27 5.43 -9.66
CA LEU A 48 0.13 5.00 -9.63
C LEU A 48 0.24 3.48 -9.84
N TRP A 49 -0.64 2.69 -9.25
CA TRP A 49 -0.67 1.24 -9.47
C TRP A 49 -1.04 0.87 -10.90
N ALA A 50 -2.05 1.52 -11.46
CA ALA A 50 -2.44 1.29 -12.85
C ALA A 50 -1.30 1.62 -13.82
N LEU A 51 -0.52 2.67 -13.54
CA LEU A 51 0.59 3.12 -14.37
C LEU A 51 1.86 2.27 -14.24
N PHE A 52 2.19 1.79 -13.04
CA PHE A 52 3.50 1.19 -12.73
C PHE A 52 3.44 -0.24 -12.17
N GLY A 53 2.39 -0.58 -11.43
CA GLY A 53 2.25 -1.83 -10.67
C GLY A 53 1.52 -2.94 -11.43
N SER A 54 0.54 -2.58 -12.26
CA SER A 54 -0.33 -3.48 -13.00
C SER A 54 0.42 -4.36 -14.02
N GLN A 55 -0.08 -5.58 -14.27
CA GLN A 55 0.43 -6.42 -15.37
C GLN A 55 0.27 -5.77 -16.75
N LYS A 56 -0.71 -4.86 -16.87
CA LYS A 56 -0.98 -4.04 -18.08
C LYS A 56 -0.50 -2.60 -17.90
N ALA A 57 0.40 -2.35 -16.95
CA ALA A 57 0.98 -1.04 -16.69
C ALA A 57 1.58 -0.44 -17.98
N THR A 58 1.28 0.83 -18.24
CA THR A 58 1.90 1.60 -19.33
C THR A 58 3.42 1.68 -19.13
N TYR A 59 3.85 1.86 -17.87
CA TYR A 59 5.25 1.94 -17.49
C TYR A 59 5.61 0.73 -16.63
N LYS A 60 5.79 -0.43 -17.28
CA LYS A 60 6.20 -1.65 -16.57
C LYS A 60 7.51 -1.43 -15.83
N THR A 61 7.43 -1.50 -14.50
CA THR A 61 8.59 -1.38 -13.62
C THR A 61 9.30 -2.73 -13.51
N HIS A 62 10.63 -2.72 -13.60
CA HIS A 62 11.46 -3.92 -13.50
C HIS A 62 12.63 -3.66 -12.54
N GLY A 63 13.17 -4.72 -11.94
CA GLY A 63 14.35 -4.66 -11.07
C GLY A 63 14.20 -3.64 -9.94
N ALA A 64 15.21 -2.77 -9.80
CA ALA A 64 15.26 -1.77 -8.73
C ALA A 64 14.07 -0.81 -8.72
N VAL A 65 13.52 -0.46 -9.90
CA VAL A 65 12.37 0.46 -9.99
C VAL A 65 11.12 -0.18 -9.42
N ARG A 66 10.93 -1.49 -9.64
CA ARG A 66 9.82 -2.24 -9.07
C ARG A 66 9.91 -2.28 -7.54
N VAL A 67 11.10 -2.54 -7.01
CA VAL A 67 11.36 -2.54 -5.56
C VAL A 67 11.07 -1.16 -4.96
N GLY A 68 11.53 -0.09 -5.61
CA GLY A 68 11.23 1.29 -5.19
C GLY A 68 9.74 1.59 -5.18
N PHE A 69 9.01 1.18 -6.22
CA PHE A 69 7.55 1.33 -6.29
C PHE A 69 6.85 0.58 -5.15
N GLU A 70 7.25 -0.66 -4.87
CA GLU A 70 6.67 -1.45 -3.79
C GLU A 70 6.97 -0.84 -2.41
N LEU A 71 8.19 -0.36 -2.19
CA LEU A 71 8.55 0.36 -0.96
C LEU A 71 7.69 1.62 -0.79
N LEU A 72 7.43 2.37 -1.86
CA LEU A 72 6.52 3.51 -1.81
C LEU A 72 5.09 3.07 -1.52
N TRP A 73 4.62 1.99 -2.14
CA TRP A 73 3.26 1.46 -1.96
C TRP A 73 2.98 1.05 -0.52
N PHE A 74 3.79 0.12 0.01
CA PHE A 74 3.63 -0.38 1.37
C PHE A 74 4.07 0.64 2.41
N GLY A 75 5.10 1.43 2.11
CA GLY A 75 5.54 2.54 2.96
C GLY A 75 4.47 3.61 3.12
N ALA A 76 3.73 3.95 2.06
CA ALA A 76 2.61 4.88 2.15
C ALA A 76 1.49 4.35 3.07
N GLY A 77 1.15 3.06 2.96
CA GLY A 77 0.18 2.43 3.86
C GLY A 77 0.61 2.46 5.32
N ALA A 78 1.85 2.08 5.62
CA ALA A 78 2.39 2.10 6.98
C ALA A 78 2.48 3.53 7.53
N ALA A 79 2.95 4.48 6.73
CA ALA A 79 3.03 5.89 7.12
C ALA A 79 1.65 6.48 7.38
N ALA A 80 0.66 6.17 6.53
CA ALA A 80 -0.71 6.62 6.73
C ALA A 80 -1.31 6.10 8.05
N LEU A 81 -1.10 4.83 8.39
CA LEU A 81 -1.56 4.27 9.66
C LEU A 81 -0.90 4.96 10.86
N SER A 82 0.41 5.22 10.80
CA SER A 82 1.11 5.91 11.88
C SER A 82 0.65 7.37 12.01
N LEU A 83 0.49 8.08 10.90
CA LEU A 83 -0.05 9.44 10.89
C LEU A 83 -1.51 9.53 11.34
N ALA A 84 -2.26 8.43 11.27
CA ALA A 84 -3.62 8.30 11.81
C ALA A 84 -3.63 7.94 13.32
N GLY A 85 -2.46 7.79 13.96
CA GLY A 85 -2.33 7.39 15.36
C GLY A 85 -2.51 5.89 15.60
N ALA A 86 -2.58 5.08 14.55
CA ALA A 86 -2.77 3.63 14.61
C ALA A 86 -1.43 2.88 14.56
N ASP A 87 -0.46 3.26 15.41
CA ASP A 87 0.93 2.77 15.34
C ASP A 87 1.05 1.25 15.46
N GLY A 88 0.23 0.62 16.30
CA GLY A 88 0.19 -0.85 16.41
C GLY A 88 -0.20 -1.53 15.09
N TRP A 89 -1.16 -0.96 14.36
CA TRP A 89 -1.55 -1.42 13.03
C TRP A 89 -0.48 -1.11 11.99
N ALA A 90 0.19 0.05 12.08
CA ALA A 90 1.28 0.41 11.19
C ALA A 90 2.44 -0.58 11.28
N ILE A 91 2.87 -0.92 12.50
CA ILE A 91 3.93 -1.90 12.76
C ILE A 91 3.51 -3.28 12.27
N GLY A 92 2.30 -3.73 12.62
CA GLY A 92 1.77 -5.02 12.17
C GLY A 92 1.74 -5.12 10.65
N PHE A 93 1.22 -4.10 9.97
CA PHE A 93 1.18 -4.02 8.52
C PHE A 93 2.58 -4.08 7.90
N ALA A 94 3.53 -3.30 8.43
CA ALA A 94 4.91 -3.29 7.95
C ALA A 94 5.59 -4.66 8.10
N VAL A 95 5.38 -5.34 9.24
CA VAL A 95 5.90 -6.69 9.49
C VAL A 95 5.33 -7.69 8.50
N VAL A 96 4.01 -7.68 8.27
CA VAL A 96 3.37 -8.58 7.28
C VAL A 96 3.91 -8.30 5.88
N CYS A 97 4.08 -7.03 5.50
CA CYS A 97 4.64 -6.65 4.21
C CYS A 97 6.05 -7.22 4.01
N VAL A 98 6.94 -7.04 5.00
CA VAL A 98 8.32 -7.54 4.95
C VAL A 98 8.32 -9.06 4.84
N VAL A 99 7.61 -9.77 5.72
CA VAL A 99 7.58 -11.23 5.73
C VAL A 99 7.06 -11.79 4.41
N SER A 100 5.90 -11.30 3.93
CA SER A 100 5.30 -11.81 2.70
C SER A 100 6.14 -11.50 1.46
N LYS A 101 6.80 -10.34 1.40
CA LYS A 101 7.71 -10.00 0.30
C LYS A 101 8.99 -10.85 0.33
N THR A 102 9.59 -11.07 1.50
CA THR A 102 10.74 -11.97 1.62
C THR A 102 10.38 -13.38 1.18
N LEU A 103 9.22 -13.90 1.61
CA LEU A 103 8.72 -15.20 1.15
C LEU A 103 8.50 -15.24 -0.37
N ALA A 104 7.97 -14.16 -0.96
CA ALA A 104 7.76 -14.08 -2.41
C ALA A 104 9.10 -14.17 -3.18
N VAL A 105 10.13 -13.47 -2.70
CA VAL A 105 11.48 -13.53 -3.29
C VAL A 105 12.08 -14.93 -3.16
N LEU A 106 12.02 -15.53 -1.96
CA LEU A 106 12.56 -16.86 -1.70
C LEU A 106 11.86 -17.97 -2.49
N TRP A 107 10.57 -17.80 -2.78
CA TRP A 107 9.77 -18.78 -3.52
C TRP A 107 9.63 -18.47 -5.02
N HIS A 108 10.30 -17.42 -5.52
CA HIS A 108 10.21 -16.93 -6.89
C HIS A 108 8.76 -16.74 -7.35
N GLN A 109 8.00 -15.95 -6.58
CA GLN A 109 6.59 -15.61 -6.84
C GLN A 109 6.41 -14.29 -7.55
#